data_AF-A0A1F8QFC6-F1
#
_entry.id   AF-A0A1F8QFC6-F1
#
_cell.length_a   1.000
_cell.length_b   1.000
_cell.length_c   1.000
_cell.angle_alpha   90.00
_cell.angle_beta   90.00
_cell.angle_gamma   90.00
#
_symmetry.space_group_name_H-M   'P 1'
#
loop_
_entity.id
_entity.type
_entity.pdbx_description
1 polymer ?
#
loop_
_entity_poly.entity_id
_entity_poly.type
_entity_poly.pdbx_seq_one_letter_code
_entity_poly.pdbx_strand_id
1 'polypeptide(L)'
;MDVYLEIGRKRIFAGALVWPGWCRSGKDEATALQTLLEYGPRYARAIASAQLPFEPPQDFHALTIVERLEGNVGTDFGAPNVAPSMDEATIDETELERFKALLQALWGSFVATVDAAEGKALRTGPRGGGRDLEKIIRHVFEADLAYLYNLGGALSAEEKKADPRQGFPALRQAVLNTLGPAARGELPREGPRGGKRWTARFYIRYAAWHLLDHIWEIEDRVM
;
A
#
# COMPACT_ATOMS: atom_id res chain seq x y z
N MET A 1 -3.53 12.47 15.50
CA MET A 1 -3.78 11.65 14.29
C MET A 1 -3.97 10.22 14.73
N ASP A 2 -5.06 9.61 14.27
CA ASP A 2 -5.41 8.27 14.71
C ASP A 2 -4.63 7.21 13.95
N VAL A 3 -4.06 6.28 14.72
CA VAL A 3 -3.26 5.16 14.23
C VAL A 3 -3.76 3.86 14.83
N TYR A 4 -3.54 2.76 14.11
CA TYR A 4 -3.73 1.41 14.62
C TYR A 4 -2.39 0.69 14.72
N LEU A 5 -2.33 -0.34 15.56
CA LEU A 5 -1.21 -1.26 15.64
C LEU A 5 -1.62 -2.65 15.21
N GLU A 6 -0.80 -3.32 14.39
CA GLU A 6 -0.90 -4.74 14.10
C GLU A 6 0.29 -5.46 14.74
N ILE A 7 0.00 -6.31 15.72
CA ILE A 7 1.00 -6.83 16.66
C ILE A 7 1.32 -8.29 16.33
N GLY A 8 2.43 -8.50 15.63
CA GLY A 8 3.00 -9.84 15.41
C GLY A 8 3.89 -10.29 16.57
N ARG A 9 4.43 -11.51 16.45
CA ARG A 9 5.40 -12.08 17.40
C ARG A 9 6.81 -11.52 17.22
N LYS A 10 7.16 -11.12 15.99
CA LYS A 10 8.50 -10.66 15.62
C LYS A 10 8.57 -9.15 15.37
N ARG A 11 7.44 -8.53 15.03
CA ARG A 11 7.36 -7.10 14.69
C ARG A 11 5.95 -6.58 14.89
N ILE A 12 5.86 -5.26 15.02
CA ILE A 12 4.62 -4.50 15.12
C ILE A 12 4.56 -3.52 13.97
N PHE A 13 3.41 -3.40 13.31
CA PHE A 13 3.14 -2.32 12.37
C PHE A 13 2.33 -1.22 13.05
N ALA A 14 2.68 0.04 12.80
CA ALA A 14 1.84 1.19 13.09
C ALA A 14 1.38 1.80 11.77
N GLY A 15 0.08 2.00 11.61
CA GLY A 15 -0.52 2.55 10.39
C GLY A 15 -1.47 3.70 10.66
N ALA A 16 -1.40 4.75 9.84
CA ALA A 16 -2.33 5.88 9.90
C ALA A 16 -3.69 5.47 9.32
N LEU A 17 -4.77 5.74 10.06
CA LEU A 17 -6.10 5.30 9.65
C LEU A 17 -6.64 6.07 8.44
N VAL A 18 -6.50 7.40 8.47
CA VAL A 18 -7.02 8.33 7.45
C VAL A 18 -6.04 8.66 6.32
N TRP A 19 -4.80 8.14 6.41
CA TRP A 19 -3.76 8.28 5.38
C TRP A 19 -3.31 6.89 4.91
N PRO A 20 -4.09 6.27 4.00
CA PRO A 20 -3.83 4.91 3.55
C PRO A 20 -2.40 4.73 3.03
N GLY A 21 -1.84 3.56 3.32
CA GLY A 21 -0.47 3.20 2.95
C GLY A 21 0.62 3.76 3.86
N TRP A 22 0.37 4.83 4.64
CA TRP A 22 1.34 5.31 5.61
C TRP A 22 1.38 4.36 6.82
N CYS A 23 2.23 3.34 6.70
CA CYS A 23 2.37 2.27 7.66
C CYS A 23 3.82 1.81 7.72
N ARG A 24 4.35 1.64 8.94
CA ARG A 24 5.75 1.26 9.18
C ARG A 24 5.84 0.25 10.31
N SER A 25 6.87 -0.61 10.24
CA SER A 25 7.11 -1.60 11.27
C SER A 25 8.29 -1.25 12.17
N GLY A 26 8.20 -1.75 13.41
CA GLY A 26 9.26 -1.75 14.41
C GLY A 26 9.28 -3.09 15.15
N LYS A 27 10.28 -3.27 16.04
CA LYS A 27 10.38 -4.47 16.88
C LYS A 27 9.36 -4.47 18.02
N ASP A 28 8.90 -3.28 18.39
CA ASP A 28 7.96 -3.01 19.46
C ASP A 28 7.09 -1.78 19.09
N GLU A 29 6.15 -1.43 19.97
CA GLU A 29 5.19 -0.35 19.74
C GLU A 29 5.89 1.00 19.57
N ALA A 30 6.87 1.30 20.44
CA ALA A 30 7.59 2.56 20.41
C ALA A 30 8.38 2.73 19.10
N THR A 31 9.14 1.71 18.69
CA THR A 31 9.93 1.76 17.46
C THR A 31 9.06 1.77 16.20
N ALA A 32 7.89 1.11 16.21
CA ALA A 32 6.96 1.15 15.08
C ALA A 32 6.39 2.55 14.87
N LEU A 33 5.95 3.19 15.95
CA LEU A 33 5.44 4.57 15.94
C LEU A 33 6.54 5.58 15.60
N GLN A 34 7.75 5.41 16.14
CA GLN A 34 8.90 6.24 15.79
C GLN A 34 9.17 6.18 14.28
N THR A 35 9.26 4.97 13.74
CA THR A 35 9.54 4.77 12.31
C THR A 35 8.42 5.33 11.45
N LEU A 36 7.16 5.24 11.89
CA LEU A 36 6.04 5.87 11.19
C LEU A 36 6.26 7.37 11.06
N LEU A 37 6.55 8.08 12.17
CA LEU A 37 6.84 9.52 12.20
C LEU A 37 8.02 9.90 11.29
N GLU A 38 9.15 9.18 11.40
CA GLU A 38 10.34 9.41 10.58
C GLU A 38 10.06 9.29 9.07
N TYR A 39 9.09 8.45 8.69
CA TYR A 39 8.65 8.27 7.31
C TYR A 39 7.58 9.27 6.86
N GLY A 40 7.02 10.09 7.77
CA GLY A 40 6.04 11.12 7.45
C GLY A 40 6.49 12.05 6.31
N PRO A 41 7.72 12.62 6.33
CA PRO A 41 8.24 13.42 5.23
C PRO A 41 8.38 12.65 3.90
N ARG A 42 8.68 11.34 3.92
CA ARG A 42 8.74 10.52 2.70
C ARG A 42 7.34 10.29 2.14
N TYR A 43 6.37 10.00 3.00
CA TYR A 43 4.98 9.86 2.62
C TYR A 43 4.43 11.16 2.00
N ALA A 44 4.70 12.30 2.63
CA ALA A 44 4.31 13.62 2.11
C ALA A 44 4.81 13.86 0.68
N ARG A 45 6.08 13.52 0.41
CA ARG A 45 6.65 13.62 -0.95
C ARG A 45 5.98 12.67 -1.94
N ALA A 46 5.72 11.42 -1.53
CA ALA A 46 5.13 10.42 -2.40
C ALA A 46 3.69 10.77 -2.83
N ILE A 47 2.93 11.48 -2.00
CA ILE A 47 1.56 11.91 -2.31
C ILE A 47 1.45 13.37 -2.81
N ALA A 48 2.57 14.08 -3.00
CA ALA A 48 2.56 15.53 -3.23
C ALA A 48 1.73 15.95 -4.46
N SER A 49 1.72 15.14 -5.52
CA SER A 49 0.95 15.43 -6.74
C SER A 49 -0.57 15.34 -6.55
N ALA A 50 -1.05 14.69 -5.48
CA ALA A 50 -2.47 14.68 -5.13
C ALA A 50 -2.95 16.02 -4.53
N GLN A 51 -2.02 16.91 -4.13
CA GLN A 51 -2.33 18.21 -3.50
C GLN A 51 -3.25 18.08 -2.27
N LEU A 52 -3.18 16.95 -1.58
CA LEU A 52 -3.92 16.71 -0.35
C LEU A 52 -3.23 17.44 0.82
N PRO A 53 -3.97 18.00 1.79
CA PRO A 53 -3.43 18.74 2.92
C PRO A 53 -2.87 17.79 3.98
N PHE A 54 -1.81 17.05 3.63
CA PHE A 54 -1.12 16.18 4.56
C PHE A 54 -0.03 16.94 5.30
N GLU A 55 -0.19 17.04 6.61
CA GLU A 55 0.85 17.52 7.52
C GLU A 55 1.30 16.36 8.40
N PRO A 56 2.56 15.91 8.30
CA PRO A 56 3.05 14.84 9.16
C PRO A 56 3.11 15.33 10.61
N PRO A 57 2.56 14.56 11.57
CA PRO A 57 2.75 14.75 13.00
C PRO A 57 4.23 14.96 13.37
N GLN A 58 4.49 15.93 14.24
CA GLN A 58 5.86 16.30 14.66
C GLN A 58 6.45 15.33 15.68
N ASP A 59 5.60 14.73 16.53
CA ASP A 59 6.02 13.87 17.62
C ASP A 59 4.95 12.83 18.00
N PHE A 60 5.29 11.98 18.97
CA PHE A 60 4.44 10.91 19.47
C PHE A 60 3.14 11.39 20.11
N HIS A 61 3.11 12.56 20.74
CA HIS A 61 1.90 13.07 21.41
C HIS A 61 0.83 13.48 20.40
N ALA A 62 1.24 13.76 19.16
CA ALA A 62 0.33 13.98 18.04
C ALA A 62 -0.25 12.68 17.45
N LEU A 63 0.13 11.50 17.94
CA LEU A 63 -0.45 10.20 17.56
C LEU A 63 -1.41 9.69 18.64
N THR A 64 -2.52 9.10 18.22
CA THR A 64 -3.51 8.48 19.10
C THR A 64 -3.75 7.06 18.63
N ILE A 65 -3.36 6.08 19.47
CA ILE A 65 -3.57 4.66 19.16
C ILE A 65 -5.01 4.31 19.49
N VAL A 66 -5.82 4.10 18.46
CA VAL A 66 -7.27 3.83 18.63
C VAL A 66 -7.61 2.34 18.52
N GLU A 67 -6.70 1.53 17.98
CA GLU A 67 -6.92 0.10 17.78
C GLU A 67 -5.62 -0.69 17.86
N ARG A 68 -5.68 -1.89 18.46
CA ARG A 68 -4.59 -2.87 18.51
C ARG A 68 -5.12 -4.21 18.00
N LEU A 69 -4.56 -4.71 16.92
CA LEU A 69 -4.93 -5.93 16.22
C LEU A 69 -3.90 -7.03 16.50
N GLU A 70 -4.38 -8.26 16.67
CA GLU A 70 -3.50 -9.43 16.67
C GLU A 70 -2.98 -9.67 15.25
N GLY A 71 -1.67 -9.65 15.07
CA GLY A 71 -1.00 -9.93 13.81
C GLY A 71 -1.00 -11.42 13.47
N ASN A 72 -0.62 -11.73 12.24
CA ASN A 72 -0.52 -13.09 11.71
C ASN A 72 0.89 -13.37 11.13
N VAL A 73 1.03 -14.52 10.46
CA VAL A 73 2.30 -14.92 9.84
C VAL A 73 2.79 -13.90 8.81
N GLY A 74 1.88 -13.20 8.12
CA GLY A 74 2.19 -12.10 7.22
C GLY A 74 2.81 -10.91 7.95
N THR A 75 2.25 -10.52 9.10
CA THR A 75 2.82 -9.50 9.98
C THR A 75 4.27 -9.83 10.34
N ASP A 76 4.52 -11.06 10.80
CA ASP A 76 5.85 -11.51 11.18
C ASP A 76 6.83 -11.56 9.99
N PHE A 77 6.31 -11.88 8.80
CA PHE A 77 7.07 -11.87 7.56
C PHE A 77 7.42 -10.44 7.10
N GLY A 78 6.55 -9.47 7.37
CA GLY A 78 6.76 -8.06 7.05
C GLY A 78 5.67 -7.40 6.22
N ALA A 79 4.42 -7.85 6.33
CA ALA A 79 3.27 -7.21 5.69
C ALA A 79 2.13 -6.99 6.69
N PRO A 80 1.53 -5.78 6.76
CA PRO A 80 0.37 -5.48 7.59
C PRO A 80 -0.89 -6.08 6.94
N ASN A 81 -1.21 -7.32 7.28
CA ASN A 81 -2.21 -8.15 6.61
C ASN A 81 -3.53 -8.25 7.39
N VAL A 82 -3.73 -7.42 8.43
CA VAL A 82 -4.95 -7.41 9.23
C VAL A 82 -5.64 -6.06 9.07
N ALA A 83 -6.88 -6.10 8.58
CA ALA A 83 -7.68 -4.90 8.36
C ALA A 83 -8.13 -4.32 9.73
N PRO A 84 -7.86 -3.02 10.02
CA PRO A 84 -8.48 -2.35 11.16
C PRO A 84 -9.99 -2.25 10.99
N SER A 85 -10.72 -2.13 12.11
CA SER A 85 -12.19 -2.07 12.12
C SER A 85 -12.74 -0.91 11.25
N MET A 86 -11.99 0.19 11.13
CA MET A 86 -12.35 1.31 10.27
C MET A 86 -12.44 0.92 8.78
N ASP A 87 -11.75 -0.12 8.34
CA ASP A 87 -11.77 -0.55 6.93
C ASP A 87 -13.08 -1.24 6.53
N GLU A 88 -13.97 -1.56 7.48
CA GLU A 88 -15.34 -2.02 7.21
C GLU A 88 -16.32 -0.86 6.98
N ALA A 89 -15.95 0.38 7.31
CA ALA A 89 -16.82 1.53 7.14
C ALA A 89 -17.07 1.83 5.65
N THR A 90 -18.27 2.30 5.33
CA THR A 90 -18.60 2.76 3.96
C THR A 90 -17.73 3.95 3.56
N ILE A 91 -17.45 4.07 2.26
CA ILE A 91 -16.72 5.20 1.67
C ILE A 91 -17.75 6.05 0.92
N ASP A 92 -17.82 7.34 1.21
CA ASP A 92 -18.64 8.28 0.43
C ASP A 92 -17.92 8.74 -0.84
N GLU A 93 -18.61 9.45 -1.73
CA GLU A 93 -18.02 9.86 -3.00
C GLU A 93 -16.84 10.83 -2.84
N THR A 94 -16.87 11.71 -1.83
CA THR A 94 -15.78 12.68 -1.61
C THR A 94 -14.51 11.97 -1.15
N GLU A 95 -14.67 11.02 -0.23
CA GLU A 95 -13.56 10.22 0.26
C GLU A 95 -13.04 9.25 -0.81
N LEU A 96 -13.92 8.69 -1.64
CA LEU A 96 -13.54 7.85 -2.77
C LEU A 96 -12.66 8.62 -3.75
N GLU A 97 -13.04 9.85 -4.13
CA GLU A 97 -12.22 10.69 -5.00
C GLU A 97 -10.89 11.05 -4.35
N ARG A 98 -10.86 11.33 -3.04
CA ARG A 98 -9.61 11.51 -2.29
C ARG A 98 -8.71 10.28 -2.36
N PHE A 99 -9.26 9.08 -2.20
CA PHE A 99 -8.48 7.84 -2.27
C PHE A 99 -7.98 7.54 -3.69
N LYS A 100 -8.77 7.81 -4.72
CA LYS A 100 -8.32 7.69 -6.12
C LYS A 100 -7.15 8.65 -6.40
N ALA A 101 -7.27 9.91 -5.99
CA ALA A 101 -6.21 10.90 -6.14
C ALA A 101 -4.91 10.48 -5.43
N LEU A 102 -5.03 9.92 -4.22
CA LEU A 102 -3.91 9.37 -3.46
C LEU A 102 -3.23 8.22 -4.20
N LEU A 103 -3.99 7.22 -4.67
CA LEU A 103 -3.43 6.10 -5.43
C LEU A 103 -2.74 6.56 -6.72
N GLN A 104 -3.35 7.50 -7.45
CA GLN A 104 -2.76 8.08 -8.66
C GLN A 104 -1.44 8.80 -8.37
N ALA A 105 -1.35 9.53 -7.27
CA ALA A 105 -0.10 10.17 -6.86
C ALA A 105 0.98 9.14 -6.53
N LEU A 106 0.64 8.10 -5.77
CA LEU A 106 1.59 7.02 -5.45
C LEU A 106 2.04 6.25 -6.69
N TRP A 107 1.14 5.98 -7.63
CA TRP A 107 1.49 5.39 -8.93
C TRP A 107 2.47 6.27 -9.72
N GLY A 108 2.26 7.58 -9.71
CA GLY A 108 3.19 8.55 -10.31
C GLY A 108 4.54 8.55 -9.60
N SER A 109 4.55 8.52 -8.26
CA SER A 109 5.77 8.44 -7.45
C SER A 109 6.57 7.17 -7.75
N PHE A 110 5.89 6.03 -7.92
CA PHE A 110 6.53 4.78 -8.30
C PHE A 110 7.17 4.86 -9.69
N VAL A 111 6.47 5.41 -10.68
CA VAL A 111 7.04 5.62 -12.03
C VAL A 111 8.27 6.51 -11.95
N ALA A 112 8.18 7.66 -11.28
CA ALA A 112 9.32 8.57 -11.14
C ALA A 112 10.52 7.92 -10.41
N THR A 113 10.24 7.06 -9.43
CA THR A 113 11.27 6.32 -8.68
C THR A 113 11.96 5.26 -9.55
N VAL A 114 11.19 4.54 -10.36
CA VAL A 114 11.70 3.58 -11.34
C VAL A 114 12.56 4.29 -12.38
N ASP A 115 12.06 5.38 -12.97
CA ASP A 115 12.79 6.17 -13.97
C ASP A 115 14.11 6.71 -13.41
N ALA A 116 14.12 7.17 -12.16
CA ALA A 116 15.32 7.66 -11.49
C ALA A 116 16.34 6.55 -11.16
N ALA A 117 15.89 5.29 -11.07
CA ALA A 117 16.72 4.12 -10.82
C ALA A 117 17.15 3.39 -12.11
N GLU A 118 16.62 3.80 -13.27
CA GLU A 118 16.90 3.16 -14.55
C GLU A 118 18.41 3.16 -14.85
N GLY A 119 18.93 2.01 -15.28
CA GLY A 119 20.36 1.82 -15.54
C GLY A 119 21.27 1.79 -14.30
N LYS A 120 20.73 1.97 -13.08
CA LYS A 120 21.51 1.90 -11.84
C LYS A 120 21.39 0.54 -11.18
N ALA A 121 22.46 0.11 -10.52
CA ALA A 121 22.44 -1.11 -9.73
C ALA A 121 21.77 -0.85 -8.38
N LEU A 122 20.95 -1.80 -7.92
CA LEU A 122 20.41 -1.77 -6.56
C LEU A 122 21.31 -2.60 -5.63
N ARG A 123 21.76 -2.00 -4.54
CA ARG A 123 22.53 -2.66 -3.48
C ARG A 123 21.80 -3.93 -3.02
N THR A 124 22.55 -5.01 -2.86
CA THR A 124 22.04 -6.28 -2.32
C THR A 124 22.16 -6.31 -0.80
N GLY A 125 21.36 -7.15 -0.15
CA GLY A 125 21.45 -7.38 1.29
C GLY A 125 22.74 -8.12 1.69
N PRO A 126 23.02 -8.25 3.00
CA PRO A 126 24.27 -8.85 3.52
C PRO A 126 24.59 -10.27 3.03
N ARG A 127 23.59 -10.99 2.51
CA ARG A 127 23.73 -12.36 1.96
C ARG A 127 23.58 -12.41 0.43
N GLY A 128 23.76 -11.28 -0.26
CA GLY A 128 23.60 -11.18 -1.72
C GLY A 128 22.16 -11.25 -2.23
N GLY A 129 21.16 -11.29 -1.34
CA GLY A 129 19.74 -11.31 -1.70
C GLY A 129 19.17 -9.93 -2.03
N GLY A 130 17.98 -9.91 -2.63
CA GLY A 130 17.26 -8.69 -3.02
C GLY A 130 16.85 -8.74 -4.49
N ARG A 131 15.67 -8.17 -4.80
CA ARG A 131 15.22 -8.03 -6.19
C ARG A 131 16.02 -6.92 -6.87
N ASP A 132 16.39 -7.11 -8.13
CA ASP A 132 16.80 -6.01 -9.01
C ASP A 132 15.57 -5.18 -9.42
N LEU A 133 15.80 -4.06 -10.10
CA LEU A 133 14.72 -3.12 -10.47
C LEU A 133 13.62 -3.82 -11.27
N GLU A 134 13.97 -4.60 -12.30
CA GLU A 134 12.99 -5.33 -13.13
C GLU A 134 12.16 -6.33 -12.32
N LYS A 135 12.80 -7.05 -11.38
CA LYS A 135 12.09 -7.96 -10.48
C LYS A 135 11.17 -7.23 -9.49
N ILE A 136 11.50 -6.01 -9.07
CA ILE A 136 10.59 -5.18 -8.25
C ILE A 136 9.39 -4.77 -9.09
N ILE A 137 9.60 -4.25 -10.31
CA ILE A 137 8.53 -3.84 -11.23
C ILE A 137 7.57 -5.01 -11.52
N ARG A 138 8.12 -6.18 -11.86
CA ARG A 138 7.35 -7.42 -12.07
C ARG A 138 6.54 -7.77 -10.83
N HIS A 139 7.18 -7.78 -9.66
CA HIS A 139 6.52 -8.15 -8.41
C HIS A 139 5.37 -7.21 -8.06
N VAL A 140 5.54 -5.90 -8.20
CA VAL A 140 4.48 -4.90 -7.97
C VAL A 140 3.31 -5.16 -8.90
N PHE A 141 3.56 -5.39 -10.20
CA PHE A 141 2.51 -5.67 -11.17
C PHE A 141 1.73 -6.96 -10.85
N GLU A 142 2.43 -8.06 -10.57
CA GLU A 142 1.81 -9.35 -10.23
C GLU A 142 1.01 -9.28 -8.91
N ALA A 143 1.52 -8.54 -7.93
CA ALA A 143 0.84 -8.30 -6.67
C ALA A 143 -0.46 -7.49 -6.88
N ASP A 144 -0.40 -6.39 -7.63
CA ASP A 144 -1.57 -5.55 -7.94
C ASP A 144 -2.63 -6.31 -8.72
N LEU A 145 -2.26 -7.24 -9.61
CA LEU A 145 -3.21 -8.15 -10.26
C LEU A 145 -3.98 -9.01 -9.25
N ALA A 146 -3.28 -9.55 -8.25
CA ALA A 146 -3.90 -10.33 -7.18
C ALA A 146 -4.79 -9.45 -6.28
N TYR A 147 -4.37 -8.21 -5.99
CA TYR A 147 -5.15 -7.28 -5.18
C TYR A 147 -6.41 -6.82 -5.90
N LEU A 148 -6.33 -6.53 -7.20
CA LEU A 148 -7.50 -6.22 -8.05
C LEU A 148 -8.51 -7.39 -8.01
N TYR A 149 -8.02 -8.63 -8.11
CA TYR A 149 -8.87 -9.81 -7.99
C TYR A 149 -9.55 -9.90 -6.61
N ASN A 150 -8.83 -9.65 -5.53
CA ASN A 150 -9.38 -9.66 -4.17
C ASN A 150 -10.41 -8.54 -3.96
N LEU A 151 -10.23 -7.37 -4.59
CA LEU A 151 -11.22 -6.29 -4.59
C LEU A 151 -12.49 -6.68 -5.39
N GLY A 152 -12.34 -7.56 -6.38
CA GLY A 152 -13.45 -8.06 -7.19
C GLY A 152 -13.42 -7.63 -8.65
N GLY A 153 -12.35 -6.98 -9.09
CA GLY A 153 -12.10 -6.66 -10.49
C GLY A 153 -11.23 -7.72 -11.17
N ALA A 154 -11.06 -7.61 -12.49
CA ALA A 154 -10.16 -8.46 -13.24
C ALA A 154 -9.77 -7.81 -14.57
N LEU A 155 -8.59 -8.18 -15.07
CA LEU A 155 -8.19 -7.96 -16.45
C LEU A 155 -8.47 -9.20 -17.32
N SER A 156 -8.43 -9.03 -18.64
CA SER A 156 -8.41 -10.15 -19.61
C SER A 156 -7.19 -11.05 -19.43
N ALA A 157 -7.20 -12.22 -20.07
CA ALA A 157 -6.08 -13.16 -20.00
C ALA A 157 -4.83 -12.61 -20.69
N GLU A 158 -5.02 -11.83 -21.76
CA GLU A 158 -3.98 -11.17 -22.53
C GLU A 158 -3.32 -10.05 -21.72
N GLU A 159 -4.13 -9.16 -21.13
CA GLU A 159 -3.63 -8.06 -20.29
C GLU A 159 -2.85 -8.56 -19.06
N LYS A 160 -3.29 -9.68 -18.45
CA LYS A 160 -2.57 -10.31 -17.32
C LYS A 160 -1.17 -10.79 -17.67
N LYS A 161 -0.94 -11.13 -18.95
CA LYS A 161 0.34 -11.64 -19.45
C LYS A 161 1.22 -10.53 -20.03
N ALA A 162 0.75 -9.29 -20.04
CA ALA A 162 1.49 -8.16 -20.56
C ALA A 162 2.83 -7.99 -19.83
N ASP A 163 3.78 -7.38 -20.53
CA ASP A 163 4.97 -6.88 -19.85
C ASP A 163 4.54 -5.82 -18.79
N PRO A 164 5.08 -5.82 -17.56
CA PRO A 164 4.62 -4.95 -16.47
C PRO A 164 4.69 -3.48 -16.85
N ARG A 165 5.76 -3.07 -17.55
CA ARG A 165 5.95 -1.68 -17.97
C ARG A 165 4.85 -1.22 -18.94
N GLN A 166 4.26 -2.15 -19.69
CA GLN A 166 3.15 -1.90 -20.61
C GLN A 166 1.78 -2.18 -19.99
N GLY A 167 1.71 -3.04 -18.96
CA GLY A 167 0.47 -3.52 -18.35
C GLY A 167 -0.10 -2.58 -17.27
N PHE A 168 0.73 -1.77 -16.61
CA PHE A 168 0.26 -0.88 -15.53
C PHE A 168 -0.91 0.04 -15.91
N PRO A 169 -0.96 0.68 -17.09
CA PRO A 169 -2.09 1.53 -17.45
C PRO A 169 -3.44 0.81 -17.41
N ALA A 170 -3.53 -0.38 -18.02
CA ALA A 170 -4.76 -1.18 -18.02
C ALA A 170 -5.14 -1.64 -16.61
N LEU A 171 -4.15 -2.10 -15.84
CA LEU A 171 -4.34 -2.52 -14.45
C LEU A 171 -4.88 -1.38 -13.57
N ARG A 172 -4.24 -0.21 -13.63
CA ARG A 172 -4.64 0.97 -12.85
C ARG A 172 -6.03 1.47 -13.24
N GLN A 173 -6.36 1.46 -14.53
CA GLN A 173 -7.71 1.79 -14.98
C GLN A 173 -8.76 0.81 -14.43
N ALA A 174 -8.47 -0.49 -14.46
CA ALA A 174 -9.37 -1.49 -13.90
C ALA A 174 -9.55 -1.34 -12.39
N VAL A 175 -8.49 -0.97 -11.66
CA VAL A 175 -8.58 -0.61 -10.24
C VAL A 175 -9.54 0.56 -10.03
N LEU A 176 -9.34 1.68 -10.73
CA LEU A 176 -10.20 2.87 -10.60
C LEU A 176 -11.67 2.57 -10.94
N ASN A 177 -11.91 1.75 -11.97
CA ASN A 177 -13.26 1.32 -12.36
C ASN A 177 -13.91 0.40 -11.31
N THR A 178 -13.13 -0.39 -10.59
CA THR A 178 -13.62 -1.35 -9.58
C THR A 178 -13.89 -0.68 -8.23
N LEU A 179 -13.12 0.35 -7.86
CA LEU A 179 -13.22 1.00 -6.56
C LEU A 179 -14.60 1.59 -6.28
N GLY A 180 -15.26 2.20 -7.26
CA GLY A 180 -16.60 2.78 -7.08
C GLY A 180 -17.66 1.75 -6.70
N PRO A 181 -17.90 0.72 -7.54
CA PRO A 181 -18.81 -0.36 -7.19
C PRO A 181 -18.45 -1.08 -5.89
N ALA A 182 -17.15 -1.27 -5.60
CA ALA A 182 -16.71 -1.87 -4.35
C ALA A 182 -17.06 -1.00 -3.13
N ALA A 183 -16.84 0.32 -3.21
CA ALA A 183 -17.17 1.27 -2.16
C ALA A 183 -18.67 1.34 -1.85
N ARG A 184 -19.51 1.19 -2.88
CA ARG A 184 -20.99 1.16 -2.75
C ARG A 184 -21.54 -0.21 -2.36
N GLY A 185 -20.69 -1.23 -2.20
CA GLY A 185 -21.12 -2.58 -1.85
C GLY A 185 -21.87 -3.30 -2.98
N GLU A 186 -21.69 -2.86 -4.23
CA GLU A 186 -22.35 -3.42 -5.42
C GLU A 186 -21.68 -4.71 -5.92
N LEU A 187 -20.49 -5.04 -5.38
CA LEU A 187 -19.76 -6.25 -5.71
C LEU A 187 -20.08 -7.39 -4.74
N PRO A 188 -20.13 -8.66 -5.20
CA PRO A 188 -20.28 -9.80 -4.31
C PRO A 188 -19.24 -9.83 -3.19
N ARG A 189 -19.66 -10.08 -1.95
CA ARG A 189 -18.74 -10.17 -0.80
C ARG A 189 -17.82 -11.39 -0.84
N GLU A 190 -18.17 -12.39 -1.64
CA GLU A 190 -17.38 -13.61 -1.84
C GLU A 190 -16.96 -13.73 -3.31
N GLY A 191 -15.72 -14.18 -3.52
CA GLY A 191 -15.20 -14.53 -4.83
C GLY A 191 -15.77 -15.86 -5.33
N PRO A 192 -15.58 -16.17 -6.63
CA PRO A 192 -16.09 -17.41 -7.24
C PRO A 192 -15.52 -18.70 -6.63
N ARG A 193 -14.47 -18.61 -5.80
CA ARG A 193 -13.87 -19.72 -5.06
C ARG A 193 -14.20 -19.72 -3.56
N GLY A 194 -15.20 -18.93 -3.12
CA GLY A 194 -15.65 -18.85 -1.72
C GLY A 194 -14.76 -18.02 -0.78
N GLY A 195 -13.67 -17.43 -1.29
CA GLY A 195 -12.85 -16.50 -0.50
C GLY A 195 -13.54 -15.15 -0.32
N LYS A 196 -13.47 -14.56 0.87
CA LYS A 196 -13.98 -13.20 1.11
C LYS A 196 -13.22 -12.19 0.28
N ARG A 197 -13.94 -11.28 -0.37
CA ARG A 197 -13.35 -10.12 -1.05
C ARG A 197 -12.87 -9.09 -0.03
N TRP A 198 -11.91 -8.28 -0.46
CA TRP A 198 -11.44 -7.15 0.33
C TRP A 198 -12.46 -6.02 0.27
N THR A 199 -12.60 -5.28 1.37
CA THR A 199 -13.30 -3.99 1.33
C THR A 199 -12.51 -2.99 0.50
N ALA A 200 -13.17 -1.97 -0.04
CA ALA A 200 -12.48 -0.92 -0.79
C ALA A 200 -11.42 -0.22 0.08
N ARG A 201 -11.71 0.06 1.36
CA ARG A 201 -10.76 0.69 2.28
C ARG A 201 -9.53 -0.17 2.51
N PHE A 202 -9.73 -1.46 2.79
CA PHE A 202 -8.61 -2.37 3.01
C PHE A 202 -7.75 -2.52 1.75
N TYR A 203 -8.36 -2.63 0.57
CA TYR A 203 -7.61 -2.62 -0.69
C TYR A 203 -6.74 -1.37 -0.83
N ILE A 204 -7.32 -0.18 -0.65
CA ILE A 204 -6.58 1.09 -0.77
C ILE A 204 -5.43 1.14 0.23
N ARG A 205 -5.67 0.76 1.49
CA ARG A 205 -4.66 0.72 2.55
C ARG A 205 -3.49 -0.20 2.19
N TYR A 206 -3.81 -1.42 1.80
CA TYR A 206 -2.81 -2.45 1.57
C TYR A 206 -2.02 -2.20 0.29
N ALA A 207 -2.69 -1.87 -0.82
CA ALA A 207 -2.04 -1.58 -2.09
C ALA A 207 -1.13 -0.33 -1.99
N ALA A 208 -1.60 0.73 -1.31
CA ALA A 208 -0.79 1.92 -1.08
C ALA A 208 0.45 1.62 -0.23
N TRP A 209 0.31 0.82 0.83
CA TRP A 209 1.44 0.41 1.67
C TRP A 209 2.47 -0.39 0.87
N HIS A 210 2.01 -1.41 0.12
CA HIS A 210 2.89 -2.28 -0.65
C HIS A 210 3.68 -1.51 -1.72
N LEU A 211 3.02 -0.57 -2.38
CA LEU A 211 3.68 0.29 -3.36
C LEU A 211 4.72 1.23 -2.70
N LEU A 212 4.38 1.84 -1.57
CA LEU A 212 5.29 2.70 -0.81
C LEU A 212 6.50 1.94 -0.28
N ASP A 213 6.31 0.70 0.20
CA ASP A 213 7.40 -0.16 0.65
C ASP A 213 8.41 -0.39 -0.49
N HIS A 214 7.93 -0.61 -1.72
CA HIS A 214 8.80 -0.77 -2.88
C HIS A 214 9.39 0.54 -3.43
N ILE A 215 8.67 1.66 -3.35
CA ILE A 215 9.25 3.00 -3.63
C ILE A 215 10.44 3.22 -2.71
N TRP A 216 10.26 3.02 -1.41
CA TRP A 216 11.31 3.25 -0.42
C TRP A 216 12.42 2.21 -0.52
N GLU A 217 12.11 0.95 -0.85
CA GLU A 217 13.11 -0.08 -1.15
C GLU A 217 14.05 0.36 -2.29
N ILE A 218 13.50 0.90 -3.38
CA ILE A 218 14.31 1.38 -4.51
C ILE A 218 15.15 2.59 -4.08
N GLU A 219 14.53 3.60 -3.47
CA GLU A 219 15.22 4.81 -3.00
C GLU A 219 16.37 4.48 -2.03
N ASP A 220 16.18 3.51 -1.14
CA ASP A 220 17.18 3.16 -0.13
C ASP A 220 18.34 2.34 -0.73
N ARG A 221 18.10 1.62 -1.83
CA ARG A 221 19.06 0.65 -2.41
C ARG A 221 19.78 1.16 -3.66
N VAL A 222 19.28 2.18 -4.35
CA VAL A 222 19.91 2.70 -5.56
C VAL A 222 21.32 3.24 -5.28
N MET A 223 22.26 2.98 -6.19
CA MET A 223 23.68 3.38 -6.12
C MET A 223 24.05 4.36 -7.23
#